data_AF-A0A969TU58-F1
#
_entry.id   AF-A0A969TU58-F1
#
_cell.length_a   1.000
_cell.length_b   1.000
_cell.length_c   1.000
_cell.angle_alpha   90.00
_cell.angle_beta   90.00
_cell.angle_gamma   90.00
#
_symmetry.space_group_name_H-M   'P 1'
#
loop_
_entity.id
_entity.type
_entity.pdbx_description
1 polymer ?
#
loop_
_entity_poly.entity_id
_entity_poly.type
_entity_poly.pdbx_seq_one_letter_code
_entity_poly.pdbx_strand_id
1 'polypeptide(L)'
;MKRQKARMREQLQYGWRQFVLKEGIVRFFVLISLLYVPVSFFLIYRGDVQSFFSGEAMLRHASSIIIFFAAGIYWGLIWYWILKQEQHQTREEKTVPKKRKRR
;
A
#
# COMPACT_ATOMS: atom_id res chain seq x y z
N MET A 1 -16.13 29.18 -10.01
CA MET A 1 -16.47 27.82 -9.52
C MET A 1 -15.71 26.66 -10.20
N LYS A 2 -15.48 26.63 -11.53
CA LYS A 2 -14.77 25.51 -12.19
C LYS A 2 -13.27 25.36 -11.79
N ARG A 3 -12.55 26.47 -11.55
CA ARG A 3 -11.14 26.46 -11.12
C ARG A 3 -10.90 25.98 -9.67
N GLN A 4 -11.81 26.26 -8.74
CA GLN A 4 -11.72 25.77 -7.36
C GLN A 4 -11.92 24.25 -7.27
N LYS A 5 -12.85 23.68 -8.05
CA LYS A 5 -13.06 22.23 -8.13
C LYS A 5 -11.86 21.48 -8.74
N ALA A 6 -11.09 22.13 -9.63
CA ALA A 6 -9.86 21.56 -10.18
C ALA A 6 -8.75 21.51 -9.13
N ARG A 7 -8.52 22.59 -8.38
CA ARG A 7 -7.52 22.63 -7.30
C ARG A 7 -7.85 21.68 -6.15
N MET A 8 -9.13 21.52 -5.78
CA MET A 8 -9.54 20.51 -4.79
C MET A 8 -9.26 19.07 -5.25
N ARG A 9 -9.41 18.78 -6.55
CA ARG A 9 -9.11 17.45 -7.10
C ARG A 9 -7.60 17.17 -7.12
N GLU A 10 -6.79 18.16 -7.42
CA GLU A 10 -5.32 18.03 -7.37
C GLU A 10 -4.82 17.84 -5.94
N GLN A 11 -5.36 18.59 -4.96
CA GLN A 11 -5.02 18.40 -3.54
C GLN A 11 -5.46 17.02 -3.01
N LEU A 12 -6.63 16.51 -3.45
CA LEU A 12 -7.05 15.15 -3.17
C LEU A 12 -6.09 14.13 -3.79
N GLN A 13 -5.69 14.27 -5.05
CA GLN A 13 -4.75 13.33 -5.68
C GLN A 13 -3.35 13.36 -5.03
N TYR A 14 -2.87 14.53 -4.63
CA TYR A 14 -1.58 14.68 -3.95
C TYR A 14 -1.60 14.13 -2.52
N GLY A 15 -2.67 14.42 -1.76
CA GLY A 15 -2.88 13.86 -0.43
C GLY A 15 -3.05 12.33 -0.45
N TRP A 16 -3.70 11.80 -1.48
CA TRP A 16 -3.94 10.35 -1.65
C TRP A 16 -2.69 9.55 -2.00
N ARG A 17 -1.83 10.08 -2.89
CA ARG A 17 -0.54 9.43 -3.17
C ARG A 17 0.33 9.37 -1.91
N GLN A 18 0.34 10.45 -1.14
CA GLN A 18 1.02 10.45 0.15
C GLN A 18 0.36 9.49 1.16
N PHE A 19 -0.96 9.35 1.15
CA PHE A 19 -1.68 8.40 2.00
C PHE A 19 -1.33 6.94 1.66
N VAL A 20 -1.35 6.56 0.37
CA VAL A 20 -1.00 5.19 -0.05
C VAL A 20 0.47 4.87 0.26
N LEU A 21 1.38 5.82 0.06
CA LEU A 21 2.80 5.64 0.37
C LEU A 21 3.07 5.60 1.89
N LYS A 22 2.54 6.56 2.66
CA LYS A 22 2.79 6.66 4.11
C LYS A 22 1.94 5.69 4.93
N GLU A 23 0.66 5.56 4.65
CA GLU A 23 -0.21 4.67 5.42
C GLU A 23 -0.30 3.26 4.84
N GLY A 24 -0.24 3.11 3.52
CA GLY A 24 -0.26 1.80 2.88
C GLY A 24 1.07 1.09 3.03
N ILE A 25 2.13 1.61 2.38
CA ILE A 25 3.42 0.90 2.31
C ILE A 25 4.18 0.97 3.63
N VAL A 26 4.38 2.17 4.18
CA VAL A 26 5.20 2.32 5.41
C VAL A 26 4.53 1.68 6.61
N ARG A 27 3.23 1.91 6.84
CA ARG A 27 2.52 1.35 8.01
C ARG A 27 2.42 -0.17 7.92
N PHE A 28 2.13 -0.73 6.74
CA PHE A 28 2.13 -2.19 6.51
C PHE A 28 3.52 -2.79 6.75
N PHE A 29 4.55 -2.19 6.17
CA PHE A 29 5.93 -2.67 6.32
C PHE A 29 6.42 -2.60 7.76
N VAL A 30 6.10 -1.51 8.48
CA VAL A 30 6.41 -1.36 9.90
C VAL A 30 5.69 -2.42 10.73
N LEU A 31 4.38 -2.60 10.55
CA LEU A 31 3.61 -3.60 11.30
C LEU A 31 4.11 -5.03 11.04
N ILE A 32 4.38 -5.36 9.78
CA ILE A 32 4.93 -6.68 9.41
C ILE A 32 6.32 -6.88 9.99
N SER A 33 7.20 -5.87 9.92
CA SER A 33 8.55 -5.98 10.48
C SER A 33 8.49 -6.14 12.01
N LEU A 34 7.60 -5.39 12.66
CA LEU A 34 7.41 -5.42 14.11
C LEU A 34 6.85 -6.76 14.60
N LEU A 35 6.09 -7.48 13.77
CA LEU A 35 5.65 -8.85 14.04
C LEU A 35 6.72 -9.88 13.67
N TYR A 36 7.35 -9.73 12.51
CA TYR A 36 8.27 -10.71 11.95
C TYR A 36 9.51 -10.93 12.83
N VAL A 37 10.11 -9.85 13.33
CA VAL A 37 11.33 -9.92 14.16
C VAL A 37 11.09 -10.71 15.46
N PRO A 38 10.12 -10.38 16.33
CA PRO A 38 9.88 -11.13 17.55
C PRO A 38 9.35 -12.54 17.29
N VAL A 39 8.47 -12.73 16.30
CA VAL A 39 7.95 -14.07 15.97
C VAL A 39 9.06 -14.99 15.50
N SER A 40 9.96 -14.50 14.63
CA SER A 40 11.10 -15.28 14.17
C SER A 40 12.10 -15.57 15.31
N PHE A 41 12.35 -14.59 16.19
CA PHE A 41 13.19 -14.78 17.37
C PHE A 41 12.69 -15.91 18.28
N PHE A 42 11.39 -15.94 18.58
CA PHE A 42 10.80 -16.97 19.45
C PHE A 42 10.63 -18.34 18.76
N LEU A 43 10.20 -18.38 17.51
CA LEU A 43 9.90 -19.65 16.83
C LEU A 43 11.14 -20.34 16.27
N ILE A 44 12.05 -19.59 15.66
CA ILE A 44 13.20 -20.14 14.93
C ILE A 44 14.39 -20.29 15.86
N TYR A 45 14.70 -19.25 16.62
CA TYR A 45 15.90 -19.20 17.45
C TYR A 45 15.62 -19.56 18.91
N ARG A 46 14.35 -19.78 19.30
CA ARG A 46 13.94 -20.16 20.66
C ARG A 46 14.49 -19.24 21.76
N GLY A 47 14.70 -17.96 21.42
CA GLY A 47 15.28 -16.98 22.34
C GLY A 47 16.82 -16.95 22.40
N ASP A 48 17.51 -17.73 21.57
CA ASP A 48 18.97 -17.69 21.46
C ASP A 48 19.42 -16.46 20.65
N VAL A 49 19.97 -15.48 21.37
CA VAL A 49 20.47 -14.22 20.83
C VAL A 49 21.71 -14.44 19.96
N GLN A 50 22.57 -15.40 20.31
CA GLN A 50 23.82 -15.63 19.59
C GLN A 50 23.55 -16.21 18.20
N SER A 51 22.60 -17.14 18.12
CA SER A 51 22.11 -17.70 16.87
C SER A 51 21.33 -16.68 16.02
N PHE A 52 20.56 -15.79 16.66
CA PHE A 52 19.79 -14.74 15.98
C PHE A 52 20.67 -13.69 15.28
N PHE A 53 21.80 -13.32 15.88
CA PHE A 53 22.76 -12.37 15.30
C PHE A 53 23.88 -13.04 14.48
N SER A 54 23.76 -14.33 14.19
CA SER A 54 24.70 -15.01 13.29
C SER A 54 24.62 -14.43 11.88
N GLY A 55 25.75 -14.43 11.16
CA GLY A 55 25.79 -13.87 9.79
C GLY A 55 24.79 -14.54 8.83
N GLU A 56 24.57 -15.85 8.98
CA GLU A 56 23.58 -16.60 8.21
C GLU A 56 22.14 -16.20 8.54
N ALA A 57 21.82 -16.06 9.84
CA ALA A 57 20.52 -15.57 10.29
C ALA A 57 20.23 -14.17 9.74
N MET A 58 21.24 -13.30 9.77
CA MET A 58 21.14 -11.92 9.30
C MET A 58 20.88 -11.85 7.79
N LEU A 59 21.54 -12.69 6.98
CA LEU A 59 21.26 -12.85 5.55
C LEU A 59 19.85 -13.37 5.27
N ARG A 60 19.39 -14.34 6.08
CA ARG A 60 18.03 -14.89 5.98
C ARG A 60 16.95 -13.86 6.33
N HIS A 61 17.19 -13.03 7.36
CA HIS A 61 16.30 -11.92 7.69
C HIS A 61 16.32 -10.85 6.61
N ALA A 62 17.48 -10.47 6.09
CA ALA A 62 17.60 -9.48 5.02
C ALA A 62 16.84 -9.91 3.74
N SER A 63 17.02 -11.16 3.31
CA SER A 63 16.29 -11.72 2.16
C SER A 63 14.77 -11.75 2.39
N SER A 64 14.34 -12.14 3.59
CA SER A 64 12.90 -12.15 3.95
C SER A 64 12.31 -10.73 3.93
N ILE A 65 13.04 -9.74 4.44
CA ILE A 65 12.62 -8.34 4.43
C ILE A 65 12.45 -7.82 2.99
N ILE A 66 13.37 -8.19 2.08
CA ILE A 66 13.26 -7.82 0.65
C ILE A 66 11.99 -8.42 0.03
N ILE A 67 11.66 -9.67 0.35
CA ILE A 67 10.44 -10.32 -0.14
C ILE A 67 9.19 -9.58 0.38
N PHE A 68 9.14 -9.25 1.67
CA PHE A 68 8.04 -8.46 2.24
C PHE A 68 7.92 -7.07 1.61
N PHE A 69 9.05 -6.42 1.31
CA PHE A 69 9.06 -5.14 0.64
C PHE A 69 8.49 -5.23 -0.79
N ALA A 70 8.91 -6.25 -1.54
CA ALA A 70 8.38 -6.50 -2.88
C ALA A 70 6.86 -6.79 -2.85
N ALA A 71 6.40 -7.60 -1.88
CA ALA A 71 4.98 -7.87 -1.68
C ALA A 71 4.19 -6.60 -1.31
N GLY A 72 4.75 -5.72 -0.46
CA GLY A 72 4.14 -4.44 -0.10
C GLY A 72 4.02 -3.49 -1.30
N ILE A 73 5.05 -3.41 -2.15
CA ILE A 73 4.99 -2.63 -3.40
C ILE A 73 3.93 -3.20 -4.33
N TYR A 74 3.92 -4.53 -4.52
CA TYR A 74 2.94 -5.21 -5.37
C TYR A 74 1.51 -4.92 -4.91
N TRP A 75 1.25 -5.00 -3.60
CA TRP A 75 -0.04 -4.66 -3.02
C TRP A 75 -0.42 -3.18 -3.22
N GLY A 76 0.54 -2.27 -3.00
CA GLY A 76 0.35 -0.84 -3.28
C GLY A 76 0.01 -0.54 -4.75
N LEU A 77 0.61 -1.29 -5.69
CA LEU A 77 0.31 -1.19 -7.12
C LEU A 77 -1.08 -1.71 -7.45
N ILE A 78 -1.52 -2.82 -6.87
CA ILE A 78 -2.89 -3.33 -7.03
C ILE A 78 -3.90 -2.27 -6.57
N TRP A 79 -3.69 -1.69 -5.39
CA TRP A 79 -4.56 -0.65 -4.86
C TRP A 79 -4.62 0.56 -5.79
N TYR A 80 -3.47 0.99 -6.31
CA TYR A 80 -3.39 2.07 -7.29
C TYR A 80 -4.19 1.77 -8.57
N TRP A 81 -4.14 0.53 -9.06
CA TRP A 81 -4.89 0.11 -10.25
C TRP A 81 -6.40 0.10 -10.03
N ILE A 82 -6.88 -0.48 -8.92
CA ILE A 82 -8.30 -0.52 -8.55
C ILE A 82 -8.88 0.90 -8.49
N LEU A 83 -8.19 1.80 -7.80
CA LEU A 83 -8.62 3.20 -7.68
C LEU A 83 -8.59 3.96 -9.01
N LYS A 84 -7.60 3.71 -9.85
CA LYS A 84 -7.55 4.30 -11.19
C LYS A 84 -8.74 3.86 -12.03
N GLN A 85 -9.18 2.61 -11.89
CA GLN A 85 -10.35 2.07 -12.59
C GLN A 85 -11.66 2.74 -12.13
N GLU A 86 -11.85 2.95 -10.82
CA GLU A 86 -13.02 3.69 -10.28
C GLU A 86 -13.08 5.14 -10.77
N GLN A 87 -11.91 5.79 -10.91
CA GLN A 87 -11.82 7.17 -11.39
C GLN A 87 -12.26 7.32 -12.85
N HIS A 88 -12.05 6.28 -13.67
CA HIS A 88 -12.50 6.23 -15.06
C HIS A 88 -14.02 6.04 -15.15
N GLN A 89 -14.62 5.14 -14.35
CA GLN A 89 -16.07 4.92 -14.35
C GLN A 89 -16.86 6.17 -13.91
N THR A 90 -16.36 6.91 -12.91
CA THR A 90 -17.02 8.14 -12.43
C THR A 90 -16.98 9.28 -13.47
N ARG A 91 -16.05 9.25 -14.44
CA ARG A 91 -16.00 10.23 -15.53
C ARG A 91 -17.00 9.92 -16.64
N GLU A 92 -17.25 8.64 -16.92
CA GLU A 92 -18.19 8.21 -17.97
C GLU A 92 -19.66 8.38 -17.56
N GLU A 93 -19.99 8.21 -16.28
CA GLU A 93 -21.37 8.39 -15.80
C GLU A 93 -21.84 9.87 -15.87
N LYS A 94 -20.91 10.83 -15.92
CA LYS A 94 -21.23 12.27 -16.05
C LYS A 94 -21.41 12.73 -17.50
N THR A 95 -21.03 11.93 -18.48
CA THR A 95 -21.15 12.28 -19.91
C THR A 95 -22.35 11.62 -20.60
N VAL A 96 -23.01 10.64 -19.96
CA VAL A 96 -24.27 10.10 -20.48
C VAL A 96 -25.44 10.93 -19.94
N PRO A 97 -26.06 11.81 -20.74
CA PRO A 97 -27.31 12.42 -20.33
C PRO A 97 -28.33 11.31 -20.11
N LYS A 98 -28.91 11.21 -18.91
CA LYS A 98 -30.12 10.43 -18.65
C LYS A 98 -31.14 10.81 -19.72
N LYS A 99 -31.24 10.00 -20.79
CA LYS A 99 -32.35 10.09 -21.73
C LYS A 99 -33.59 9.80 -20.92
N ARG A 100 -34.31 10.89 -20.66
CA ARG A 100 -35.64 10.96 -20.08
C ARG A 100 -36.53 9.93 -20.77
N LYS A 101 -36.68 8.75 -20.17
CA LYS A 101 -37.74 7.82 -20.56
C LYS A 101 -39.01 8.36 -19.89
N ARG A 102 -39.69 9.27 -20.60
CA ARG A 102 -41.12 9.50 -20.41
C ARG A 102 -41.82 8.32 -21.08
N ARG A 103 -42.46 7.47 -20.30
CA ARG A 103 -43.74 6.84 -20.63
C ARG A 103 -44.47 6.63 -19.32
#